data_AF-A0A7L9U2A4-F1
#
_entry.id   AF-A0A7L9U2A4-F1
#
_cell.length_a   1.000
_cell.length_b   1.000
_cell.length_c   1.000
_cell.angle_alpha   90.00
_cell.angle_beta   90.00
_cell.angle_gamma   90.00
#
_symmetry.space_group_name_H-M   'P 1'
#
loop_
_entity.id
_entity.type
_entity.pdbx_description
1 polymer ?
#
loop_
_entity_poly.entity_id
_entity_poly.type
_entity_poly.pdbx_seq_one_letter_code
_entity_poly.pdbx_strand_id
1 'polypeptide(L)'
;MKDPRLIVGLTRQGDEPSLLISRNDNDLLNNINLELKYLNSLGALGAQAMVGEYTLLLLHAAHPQDFVPYPALVPQDMQMHRPIDLVNYLIEQTKLRKTRQLIPAIEIALAVYQEELKSTSIPQQWLMFKEVFERLYPD
;
A
#
# COMPACT_ATOMS: atom_id res chain seq x y z
N MET A 1 -21.67 -20.21 6.13
CA MET A 1 -20.45 -20.21 5.30
C MET A 1 -19.61 -19.02 5.72
N LYS A 2 -18.29 -19.18 5.91
CA LYS A 2 -17.40 -18.02 6.10
C LYS A 2 -17.26 -17.33 4.75
N ASP A 3 -17.41 -16.00 4.71
CA ASP A 3 -17.19 -15.26 3.47
C ASP A 3 -15.78 -15.55 2.93
N PRO A 4 -15.63 -15.80 1.62
CA PRO A 4 -14.33 -15.99 1.03
C PRO A 4 -13.49 -14.72 1.24
N ARG A 5 -12.46 -14.82 2.07
CA ARG A 5 -11.51 -13.71 2.30
C ARG A 5 -10.37 -13.85 1.32
N LEU A 6 -10.19 -12.86 0.46
CA LEU A 6 -8.97 -12.68 -0.31
C LEU A 6 -7.87 -12.17 0.62
N ILE A 7 -6.70 -12.76 0.53
CA ILE A 7 -5.48 -12.34 1.22
C ILE A 7 -4.51 -11.88 0.14
N VAL A 8 -4.05 -10.64 0.26
CA VAL A 8 -2.96 -10.12 -0.57
C VAL A 8 -1.79 -9.80 0.35
N GLY A 9 -0.63 -10.34 0.02
CA GLY A 9 0.60 -10.11 0.79
C GLY A 9 1.85 -10.20 -0.08
N LEU A 10 2.99 -9.85 0.48
CA LEU A 10 4.29 -10.06 -0.14
C LEU A 10 4.93 -11.34 0.40
N THR A 11 5.44 -12.15 -0.50
CA THR A 11 6.26 -13.34 -0.23
C THR A 11 7.57 -13.23 -1.02
N ARG A 12 8.52 -14.15 -0.76
CA ARG A 12 9.79 -14.22 -1.49
C ARG A 12 9.90 -15.56 -2.21
N GLN A 13 10.26 -15.52 -3.49
CA GLN A 13 10.58 -16.70 -4.28
C GLN A 13 12.07 -16.65 -4.64
N GLY A 14 12.89 -17.28 -3.78
CA GLY A 14 14.33 -17.00 -3.78
C GLY A 14 14.58 -15.58 -3.28
N ASP A 15 15.33 -14.79 -4.06
CA ASP A 15 15.63 -13.39 -3.73
C ASP A 15 14.59 -12.40 -4.28
N GLU A 16 13.65 -12.86 -5.11
CA GLU A 16 12.66 -12.00 -5.77
C GLU A 16 11.40 -11.83 -4.91
N PRO A 17 10.98 -10.59 -4.61
CA PRO A 17 9.69 -10.31 -3.97
C PRO A 17 8.53 -10.55 -4.94
N SER A 18 7.51 -11.26 -4.46
CA SER A 18 6.33 -11.64 -5.22
C SER A 18 5.06 -11.34 -4.42
N LEU A 19 4.03 -10.86 -5.10
CA LEU A 19 2.69 -10.77 -4.54
C LEU A 19 2.07 -12.16 -4.49
N LEU A 20 1.59 -12.51 -3.31
CA LEU A 20 0.74 -13.66 -3.08
C LEU A 20 -0.70 -13.17 -2.98
N ILE A 21 -1.55 -13.65 -3.89
CA ILE A 21 -3.00 -13.47 -3.82
C ILE A 21 -3.62 -14.85 -3.57
N SER A 22 -4.28 -15.03 -2.43
CA SER A 22 -4.91 -16.29 -2.04
C SER A 22 -6.33 -16.08 -1.49
N ARG A 23 -7.12 -17.15 -1.36
CA ARG A 23 -8.47 -17.14 -0.78
C ARG A 23 -8.51 -18.13 0.39
N ASN A 24 -9.27 -17.83 1.45
CA ASN A 24 -9.21 -18.55 2.74
C ASN A 24 -10.32 -19.61 2.96
N ASP A 25 -11.00 -20.11 1.93
CA ASP A 25 -12.12 -21.05 2.07
C ASP A 25 -11.71 -22.55 2.06
N ASN A 26 -10.46 -22.88 2.42
CA ASN A 26 -9.98 -24.25 2.74
C ASN A 26 -10.08 -25.33 1.65
N ASP A 27 -10.63 -25.03 0.47
CA ASP A 27 -10.39 -25.82 -0.74
C ASP A 27 -9.15 -25.27 -1.46
N LEU A 28 -8.51 -26.06 -2.33
CA LEU A 28 -7.33 -25.62 -3.09
C LEU A 28 -7.64 -24.33 -3.88
N LEU A 29 -7.07 -23.21 -3.43
CA LEU A 29 -7.38 -21.88 -3.95
C LEU A 29 -6.15 -21.33 -4.63
N ASN A 30 -6.28 -21.13 -5.94
CA ASN A 30 -5.28 -20.58 -6.83
C ASN A 30 -4.38 -19.54 -6.14
N ASN A 31 -3.14 -19.94 -5.82
CA ASN A 31 -2.11 -19.00 -5.42
C ASN A 31 -1.56 -18.39 -6.70
N ILE A 32 -1.92 -17.12 -6.95
CA ILE A 32 -1.31 -16.37 -8.03
C ILE A 32 -0.09 -15.68 -7.43
N ASN A 33 1.09 -16.16 -7.83
CA ASN A 33 2.37 -15.53 -7.49
C ASN A 33 2.75 -14.58 -8.63
N LEU A 34 2.77 -13.28 -8.35
CA LEU A 34 3.18 -12.24 -9.30
C LEU A 34 4.46 -11.57 -8.82
N GLU A 35 5.57 -11.82 -9.49
CA GLU A 35 6.85 -11.18 -9.17
C GLU A 35 6.76 -9.65 -9.39
N LEU A 36 7.36 -8.86 -8.50
CA LEU A 36 7.34 -7.39 -8.63
C LEU A 36 8.00 -6.92 -9.92
N LYS A 37 9.02 -7.64 -10.43
CA LYS A 37 9.65 -7.32 -11.72
C LYS A 37 8.68 -7.38 -12.91
N TYR A 38 7.71 -8.31 -12.87
CA TYR A 38 6.68 -8.41 -13.89
C TYR A 38 5.75 -7.21 -13.82
N LEU A 39 5.25 -6.88 -12.62
CA LEU A 39 4.40 -5.71 -12.41
C LEU A 39 5.12 -4.41 -12.80
N ASN A 40 6.42 -4.31 -12.51
CA ASN A 40 7.24 -3.16 -12.86
C ASN A 40 7.30 -2.94 -14.38
N SER A 41 7.31 -4.02 -15.16
CA SER A 41 7.26 -3.92 -16.64
C SER A 41 5.92 -3.38 -17.18
N LEU A 42 4.85 -3.48 -16.40
CA LEU A 42 3.53 -2.92 -16.74
C LEU A 42 3.42 -1.42 -16.35
N GLY A 43 4.32 -0.93 -15.51
CA GLY A 43 4.25 0.39 -14.89
C GLY A 43 3.12 0.53 -13.87
N ALA A 44 3.05 1.69 -13.21
CA ALA A 44 2.15 1.93 -12.08
C ALA A 44 0.69 1.69 -12.43
N LEU A 45 0.21 2.25 -13.55
CA LEU A 45 -1.19 2.09 -13.99
C LEU A 45 -1.54 0.63 -14.29
N GLY A 46 -0.64 -0.12 -14.93
CA GLY A 46 -0.86 -1.54 -15.24
C GLY A 46 -0.84 -2.42 -13.98
N ALA A 47 0.10 -2.16 -13.06
CA ALA A 47 0.16 -2.84 -11.78
C ALA A 47 -1.08 -2.56 -10.91
N GLN A 48 -1.55 -1.30 -10.88
CA GLN A 48 -2.77 -0.90 -10.19
C GLN A 48 -4.02 -1.57 -10.78
N ALA A 49 -4.11 -1.70 -12.10
CA ALA A 49 -5.23 -2.39 -12.76
C ALA A 49 -5.26 -3.89 -12.41
N MET A 50 -4.11 -4.50 -12.15
CA MET A 50 -4.00 -5.93 -11.86
C MET A 50 -4.21 -6.25 -10.36
N VAL A 51 -3.67 -5.44 -9.46
CA VAL A 51 -3.60 -5.72 -8.02
C VAL A 51 -4.58 -4.86 -7.20
N GLY A 52 -5.05 -3.77 -7.78
CA GLY A 52 -5.76 -2.71 -7.09
C GLY A 52 -4.79 -1.68 -6.51
N GLU A 53 -5.11 -0.41 -6.71
CA GLU A 53 -4.26 0.70 -6.30
C GLU A 53 -4.03 0.77 -4.79
N TYR A 54 -5.08 0.64 -3.98
CA TYR A 54 -4.96 0.73 -2.52
C TYR A 54 -4.11 -0.40 -1.96
N THR A 55 -4.27 -1.60 -2.53
CA THR A 55 -3.45 -2.76 -2.21
C THR A 55 -1.98 -2.51 -2.55
N LEU A 56 -1.70 -1.98 -3.74
CA LEU A 56 -0.33 -1.68 -4.15
C LEU A 56 0.33 -0.62 -3.25
N LEU A 57 -0.41 0.43 -2.89
CA LEU A 57 0.05 1.48 -1.98
C LEU A 57 0.28 0.96 -0.55
N LEU A 58 -0.60 0.08 -0.06
CA LEU A 58 -0.47 -0.59 1.23
C LEU A 58 0.80 -1.45 1.29
N LEU A 59 1.03 -2.25 0.24
CA LEU A 59 2.22 -3.10 0.12
C LEU A 59 3.49 -2.28 0.03
N HIS A 60 3.47 -1.18 -0.73
CA HIS A 60 4.58 -0.24 -0.81
C HIS A 60 4.89 0.38 0.57
N ALA A 61 3.86 0.79 1.33
CA ALA A 61 4.03 1.32 2.67
C ALA A 61 4.60 0.29 3.65
N ALA A 62 4.16 -0.97 3.55
CA ALA A 62 4.57 -2.06 4.44
C ALA A 62 5.99 -2.59 4.14
N HIS A 63 6.37 -2.61 2.87
CA HIS A 63 7.60 -3.25 2.40
C HIS A 63 8.42 -2.34 1.48
N PRO A 64 8.76 -1.11 1.90
CA PRO A 64 9.35 -0.12 0.99
C PRO A 64 10.68 -0.58 0.39
N GLN A 65 11.49 -1.33 1.15
CA GLN A 65 12.76 -1.88 0.69
C GLN A 65 12.60 -2.82 -0.51
N ASP A 66 11.50 -3.57 -0.57
CA ASP A 66 11.20 -4.48 -1.67
C ASP A 66 10.74 -3.73 -2.93
N PHE A 67 10.28 -2.48 -2.80
CA PHE A 67 9.85 -1.63 -3.92
C PHE A 67 10.95 -0.73 -4.48
N VAL A 68 12.05 -0.48 -3.74
CA VAL A 68 13.19 0.33 -4.19
C VAL A 68 13.72 -0.08 -5.58
N PRO A 69 13.88 -1.37 -5.91
CA PRO A 69 14.36 -1.80 -7.23
C PRO A 69 13.35 -1.58 -8.37
N TYR A 70 12.10 -1.24 -8.06
CA TYR A 70 10.96 -1.22 -8.99
C TYR A 70 10.29 0.16 -9.04
N PRO A 71 11.02 1.20 -9.48
CA PRO A 71 10.51 2.58 -9.45
C PRO A 71 9.30 2.79 -10.35
N ALA A 72 9.07 1.94 -11.36
CA ALA A 72 7.91 2.08 -12.24
C ALA A 72 6.60 1.66 -11.55
N LEU A 73 6.65 0.99 -10.39
CA LEU A 73 5.47 0.68 -9.57
C LEU A 73 4.96 1.87 -8.76
N VAL A 74 5.76 2.93 -8.66
CA VAL A 74 5.41 4.15 -7.94
C VAL A 74 4.70 5.11 -8.91
N PRO A 75 3.52 5.67 -8.55
CA PRO A 75 2.84 6.67 -9.37
C PRO A 75 3.76 7.85 -9.70
N GLN A 76 3.70 8.39 -10.92
CA GLN A 76 4.63 9.46 -11.37
C GLN A 76 4.48 10.79 -10.61
N ASP A 77 3.28 11.05 -10.10
CA ASP A 77 2.96 12.16 -9.20
C ASP A 77 3.52 11.95 -7.78
N MET A 78 3.93 10.73 -7.48
CA MET A 78 4.68 10.34 -6.29
C MET A 78 6.18 10.40 -6.60
N GLN A 79 6.77 11.60 -6.58
CA GLN A 79 8.24 11.72 -6.49
C GLN A 79 8.68 11.36 -5.06
N MET A 80 8.58 10.08 -4.72
CA MET A 80 8.90 9.55 -3.40
C MET A 80 10.40 9.51 -3.18
N HIS A 81 10.96 10.64 -2.76
CA HIS A 81 12.34 10.66 -2.29
C HIS A 81 12.43 10.48 -0.77
N ARG A 82 11.33 10.72 -0.03
CA ARG A 82 11.33 10.64 1.43
C ARG A 82 10.04 10.05 1.99
N PRO A 83 10.09 9.41 3.17
CA PRO A 83 8.92 8.88 3.88
C PRO A 83 7.77 9.88 4.07
N ILE A 84 8.10 11.14 4.32
CA ILE A 84 7.13 12.23 4.45
C ILE A 84 6.28 12.42 3.19
N ASP A 85 6.86 12.24 2.01
CA ASP A 85 6.19 12.46 0.74
C ASP A 85 5.16 11.34 0.47
N LEU A 86 5.48 10.09 0.85
CA LEU A 86 4.54 8.96 0.85
C LEU A 86 3.32 9.22 1.74
N VAL A 87 3.56 9.61 3.00
CA VAL A 87 2.46 9.84 3.96
C VAL A 87 1.57 10.99 3.49
N ASN A 88 2.16 12.10 3.04
CA ASN A 88 1.41 13.23 2.52
C ASN A 88 0.59 12.86 1.28
N TYR A 89 1.17 12.11 0.34
CA TYR A 89 0.42 11.63 -0.82
C TYR A 89 -0.78 10.78 -0.40
N LEU A 90 -0.61 9.83 0.51
CA LEU A 90 -1.71 8.98 0.97
C LEU A 90 -2.82 9.79 1.65
N ILE A 91 -2.44 10.81 2.45
CA ILE A 91 -3.38 11.75 3.07
C ILE A 91 -4.13 12.56 2.01
N GLU A 92 -3.44 13.09 1.00
CA GLU A 92 -4.07 13.87 -0.07
C GLU A 92 -4.99 13.01 -0.94
N GLN A 93 -4.60 11.78 -1.28
CA GLN A 93 -5.46 10.84 -2.00
C GLN A 93 -6.69 10.45 -1.17
N THR A 94 -6.54 10.29 0.14
CA THR A 94 -7.67 10.08 1.07
C THR A 94 -8.67 11.23 1.00
N LYS A 95 -8.20 12.48 1.02
CA LYS A 95 -9.05 13.68 0.91
C LYS A 95 -9.71 13.80 -0.47
N LEU A 96 -8.91 13.68 -1.53
CA LEU A 96 -9.36 13.87 -2.91
C LEU A 96 -10.46 12.88 -3.28
N ARG A 97 -10.29 11.62 -2.86
CA ARG A 97 -11.21 10.52 -3.18
C ARG A 97 -12.32 10.35 -2.16
N LYS A 98 -12.24 11.05 -1.02
CA LYS A 98 -13.19 10.94 0.09
C LYS A 98 -13.41 9.49 0.52
N THR A 99 -12.32 8.76 0.75
CA THR A 99 -12.33 7.33 1.09
C THR A 99 -11.47 7.04 2.31
N ARG A 100 -11.88 6.09 3.15
CA ARG A 100 -11.05 5.62 4.27
C ARG A 100 -10.15 4.43 3.94
N GLN A 101 -10.20 3.92 2.71
CA GLN A 101 -9.47 2.71 2.31
C GLN A 101 -7.94 2.86 2.32
N LEU A 102 -7.42 4.10 2.37
CA LEU A 102 -5.99 4.41 2.45
C LEU A 102 -5.47 4.60 3.89
N ILE A 103 -6.35 4.67 4.89
CA ILE A 103 -5.96 4.80 6.31
C ILE A 103 -4.97 3.71 6.73
N PRO A 104 -5.17 2.42 6.41
CA PRO A 104 -4.22 1.37 6.80
C PRO A 104 -2.82 1.58 6.22
N ALA A 105 -2.71 2.06 4.97
CA ALA A 105 -1.43 2.34 4.34
C ALA A 105 -0.70 3.50 5.04
N ILE A 106 -1.45 4.51 5.50
CA ILE A 106 -0.89 5.65 6.25
C ILE A 106 -0.36 5.20 7.61
N GLU A 107 -1.14 4.42 8.35
CA GLU A 107 -0.74 3.91 9.67
C GLU A 107 0.50 3.01 9.58
N ILE A 108 0.55 2.15 8.57
CA ILE A 108 1.72 1.31 8.31
C ILE A 108 2.93 2.17 7.93
N ALA A 109 2.78 3.15 7.04
CA ALA A 109 3.89 4.05 6.69
C ALA A 109 4.42 4.80 7.91
N LEU A 110 3.53 5.29 8.79
CA LEU A 110 3.93 5.96 10.04
C LEU A 110 4.67 5.04 11.00
N ALA A 111 4.30 3.76 11.07
CA ALA A 111 4.98 2.77 11.89
C ALA A 111 6.34 2.37 11.30
N VAL A 112 6.41 2.10 9.99
CA VAL A 112 7.63 1.69 9.29
C VAL A 112 8.69 2.79 9.32
N TYR A 113 8.28 4.04 9.14
CA TYR A 113 9.18 5.21 9.10
C TYR A 113 9.13 6.06 10.37
N GLN A 114 8.85 5.42 11.51
CA GLN A 114 8.65 6.15 12.76
C GLN A 114 9.85 7.03 13.09
N GLU A 115 11.08 6.50 12.99
CA GLU A 115 12.31 7.23 13.34
C GLU A 115 12.55 8.43 12.42
N GLU A 116 12.37 8.26 11.12
CA GLU A 116 12.54 9.32 10.12
C GLU A 116 11.49 10.43 10.28
N LEU A 117 10.29 10.07 10.72
CA LEU A 117 9.16 11.00 10.88
C LEU A 117 9.09 11.65 12.26
N LYS A 118 9.86 11.19 13.26
CA LYS A 118 9.87 11.75 14.64
C LYS A 118 10.10 13.26 14.69
N SER A 119 10.90 13.79 13.77
CA SER A 119 11.23 15.23 13.69
C SER A 119 10.14 16.07 13.01
N THR A 120 9.11 15.42 12.45
CA THR A 120 8.01 16.08 11.73
C THR A 120 6.77 16.20 12.61
N SER A 121 5.83 17.06 12.23
CA SER A 121 4.52 17.17 12.89
C SER A 121 3.51 16.13 12.42
N ILE A 122 3.86 15.29 11.45
CA ILE A 122 2.92 14.39 10.77
C ILE A 122 2.34 13.35 11.74
N PRO A 123 3.13 12.65 12.58
CA PRO A 123 2.57 11.66 13.50
C PRO A 123 1.51 12.25 14.44
N GLN A 124 1.72 13.49 14.92
CA GLN A 124 0.76 14.16 15.80
C GLN A 124 -0.48 14.65 15.03
N GLN A 125 -0.29 15.23 13.85
CA GLN A 125 -1.38 15.72 13.00
C GLN A 125 -2.27 14.58 12.48
N TRP A 126 -1.68 13.41 12.24
CA TRP A 126 -2.39 12.23 11.74
C TRP A 126 -3.54 11.81 12.67
N LEU A 127 -3.35 11.87 13.99
CA LEU A 127 -4.40 11.50 14.94
C LEU A 127 -5.68 12.33 14.71
N MET A 128 -5.54 13.64 14.50
CA MET A 128 -6.68 14.50 14.18
C MET A 128 -7.26 14.22 12.80
N PHE A 129 -6.40 13.99 11.79
CA PHE A 129 -6.87 13.69 10.43
C PHE A 129 -7.63 12.37 10.37
N LYS A 130 -7.15 11.34 11.07
CA LYS A 130 -7.78 10.02 11.13
C LYS A 130 -9.21 10.12 11.63
N GLU A 131 -9.42 10.76 12.78
CA GLU A 131 -10.78 10.94 13.34
C GLU A 131 -11.71 11.67 12.37
N VAL A 132 -11.20 12.70 11.69
CA VAL A 132 -11.95 13.45 10.68
C VAL A 132 -12.30 12.56 9.48
N PHE A 133 -11.35 11.78 8.96
CA PHE A 133 -11.57 10.91 7.81
C PHE A 133 -12.54 9.77 8.14
N GLU A 134 -12.39 9.13 9.29
CA GLU A 134 -13.27 8.05 9.75
C GLU A 134 -14.72 8.53 9.95
N ARG A 135 -14.90 9.79 10.36
CA ARG A 135 -16.22 10.40 10.52
C ARG A 135 -16.85 10.84 9.20
N LEU A 136 -16.06 11.39 8.28
CA LEU A 136 -16.57 12.07 7.09
C LEU A 136 -16.69 11.17 5.85
N TYR A 137 -15.87 10.11 5.77
CA TYR A 137 -15.77 9.32 4.54
C TYR A 137 -16.38 7.92 4.68
N PRO A 138 -17.17 7.48 3.68
CA PRO A 138 -17.74 6.13 3.66
C PRO A 138 -16.67 5.07 3.35
N ASP A 139 -17.01 3.81 3.64
CA ASP A 139 -16.32 2.62 3.12
C ASP A 139 -16.66 2.37 1.65
#